data_AF-A0A950MN00-F1
#
_entry.id   AF-A0A950MN00-F1
#
_cell.length_a   1.000
_cell.length_b   1.000
_cell.length_c   1.000
_cell.angle_alpha   90.00
_cell.angle_beta   90.00
_cell.angle_gamma   90.00
#
_symmetry.space_group_name_H-M   'P 1'
#
loop_
_entity.id
_entity.type
_entity.pdbx_description
1 polymer ?
#
loop_
_entity_poly.entity_id
_entity_poly.type
_entity_poly.pdbx_seq_one_letter_code
_entity_poly.pdbx_strand_id
1 'polypeptide(L)' 'MATPKNEEDWAERVHRHLKAELKRANVTYEELATLMKNHGFKETKASIASKLSRNTAPAAFFIAALVAIGCEVVKLEDI' A
#
# COMPACT_ATOMS: atom_id res chain seq x y z
N MET A 1 0.38 10.10 -18.81
CA MET A 1 1.25 9.16 -18.08
C MET A 1 1.72 8.07 -19.02
N ALA A 2 2.95 7.57 -18.86
CA ALA A 2 3.32 6.32 -19.53
C ALA A 2 2.37 5.22 -19.07
N THR A 3 1.81 4.42 -19.97
CA THR A 3 0.95 3.29 -19.58
C THR A 3 1.85 2.15 -19.09
N PRO A 4 1.54 1.50 -17.95
CA PRO A 4 2.27 0.29 -17.52
C PRO A 4 2.16 -0.79 -18.59
N LYS A 5 3.23 -1.53 -18.85
CA LYS A 5 3.31 -2.46 -19.98
C LYS A 5 2.95 -3.89 -19.62
N ASN A 6 3.03 -4.23 -18.33
CA ASN A 6 2.74 -5.56 -17.79
C ASN A 6 2.28 -5.46 -16.32
N GLU A 7 1.96 -6.61 -15.73
CA GLU A 7 1.48 -6.70 -14.34
C GLU A 7 2.52 -6.24 -13.30
N GLU A 8 3.81 -6.46 -13.55
CA GLU A 8 4.89 -6.04 -12.66
C GLU A 8 5.02 -4.51 -12.59
N ASP A 9 4.92 -3.83 -13.74
CA ASP A 9 4.90 -2.37 -13.81
C ASP A 9 3.71 -1.78 -13.02
N TRP A 10 2.54 -2.44 -13.09
CA TRP A 10 1.35 -2.06 -12.33
C TRP A 10 1.58 -2.24 -10.83
N ALA A 11 2.14 -3.38 -10.42
CA ALA A 11 2.41 -3.66 -9.02
C ALA A 11 3.44 -2.68 -8.42
N GLU A 12 4.47 -2.32 -9.17
CA GLU A 12 5.44 -1.30 -8.76
C GLU A 12 4.77 0.05 -8.51
N ARG A 13 3.86 0.47 -9.40
CA ARG A 13 3.12 1.73 -9.27
C ARG A 13 2.22 1.77 -8.05
N VAL A 14 1.42 0.72 -7.85
CA VAL A 14 0.56 0.55 -6.67
C VAL A 14 1.40 0.67 -5.39
N HIS A 15 2.59 0.06 -5.36
CA HIS A 15 3.47 0.13 -4.21
C HIS A 15 4.13 1.49 -4.01
N ARG A 16 4.55 2.14 -5.10
CA ARG A 16 5.10 3.49 -5.03
C ARG A 16 4.04 4.45 -4.50
N HIS A 17 2.80 4.30 -4.96
CA HIS A 17 1.66 5.06 -4.48
C HIS A 17 1.43 4.82 -2.98
N LEU A 18 1.31 3.56 -2.54
CA LEU A 18 1.12 3.24 -1.12
C LEU A 18 2.24 3.80 -0.23
N LYS A 19 3.50 3.70 -0.65
CA LYS A 19 4.64 4.30 0.07
C LYS A 19 4.53 5.81 0.19
N ALA A 20 4.06 6.48 -0.87
CA ALA A 20 3.85 7.92 -0.86
C ALA A 20 2.72 8.32 0.10
N GLU A 21 1.60 7.58 0.09
CA GLU A 21 0.49 7.80 1.03
C GLU A 21 0.90 7.59 2.48
N LEU A 22 1.66 6.52 2.78
CA LEU A 22 2.20 6.29 4.13
C LEU A 22 3.08 7.45 4.60
N LYS A 23 3.90 7.99 3.70
CA LYS A 23 4.73 9.16 3.99
C LYS A 23 3.90 10.42 4.22
N ARG A 24 2.84 10.64 3.42
CA ARG A 24 1.91 11.78 3.58
C ARG A 24 1.14 11.71 4.90
N ALA A 25 0.72 10.51 5.30
CA ALA A 25 0.04 10.26 6.56
C ALA A 25 0.99 10.24 7.78
N ASN A 26 2.31 10.34 7.56
CA ASN A 26 3.33 10.18 8.60
C ASN A 26 3.20 8.86 9.39
N VAL A 27 2.87 7.77 8.69
CA VAL A 27 2.65 6.43 9.25
C VAL A 27 3.82 5.51 8.90
N THR A 28 4.43 4.92 9.92
CA THR A 28 5.47 3.90 9.78
C THR A 28 4.86 2.52 9.47
N TYR A 29 5.69 1.56 9.03
CA TYR A 29 5.22 0.19 8.81
C TYR A 29 4.78 -0.52 10.11
N GLU A 30 5.32 -0.12 11.26
CA GLU A 30 4.91 -0.66 12.57
C GLU A 30 3.51 -0.16 12.96
N GLU A 31 3.26 1.13 12.74
CA GLU A 31 1.94 1.74 12.95
C GLU A 31 0.93 1.18 11.96
N LEU A 32 1.28 1.05 10.67
CA LEU A 32 0.42 0.42 9.67
C LEU A 32 0.05 -1.01 10.07
N ALA A 33 1.03 -1.82 10.53
CA ALA A 33 0.75 -3.17 11.01
C ALA A 33 -0.26 -3.19 12.17
N THR A 34 -0.22 -2.17 13.03
CA THR A 34 -1.16 -2.01 14.13
C THR A 34 -2.55 -1.61 13.64
N LEU A 35 -2.64 -0.62 12.74
CA LEU A 35 -3.91 -0.17 12.16
C LEU A 35 -4.60 -1.28 11.36
N MET A 36 -3.82 -2.07 10.61
CA MET A 36 -4.31 -3.20 9.80
C MET A 36 -5.04 -4.27 10.64
N LYS A 37 -4.73 -4.40 11.93
CA LYS A 37 -5.46 -5.32 12.84
C LYS A 37 -6.94 -4.95 12.97
N ASN A 38 -7.26 -3.66 12.96
CA ASN A 38 -8.65 -3.18 13.01
C ASN A 38 -9.44 -3.56 11.75
N HIS A 39 -8.74 -3.86 10.65
CA HIS A 39 -9.31 -4.31 9.38
C HIS A 39 -9.23 -5.83 9.20
N GLY A 40 -8.90 -6.59 10.25
CA GLY A 40 -8.83 -8.06 10.21
C GLY A 40 -7.53 -8.63 9.62
N PHE A 41 -6.54 -7.79 9.33
CA PHE A 41 -5.26 -8.23 8.79
C PHE A 41 -4.24 -8.48 9.91
N LYS A 42 -3.55 -9.63 9.85
CA LYS A 42 -2.48 -10.00 10.78
C LYS A 42 -1.12 -9.68 10.19
N GLU A 43 -0.89 -8.40 9.93
CA GLU A 43 0.37 -7.94 9.35
C GLU A 43 1.39 -7.61 10.44
N THR A 44 2.67 -7.71 10.06
CA THR A 44 3.83 -7.32 10.86
C THR A 44 4.65 -6.33 10.05
N LYS A 45 5.53 -5.55 10.70
CA LYS A 45 6.49 -4.68 10.00
C LYS A 45 7.25 -5.43 8.90
N ALA A 46 7.72 -6.64 9.21
CA ALA A 46 8.50 -7.46 8.29
C ALA A 46 7.67 -8.00 7.11
N SER A 47 6.41 -8.40 7.34
CA SER A 47 5.53 -8.86 6.26
C SER A 47 5.14 -7.71 5.33
N ILE A 48 4.85 -6.52 5.87
CA ILE A 48 4.57 -5.31 5.10
C ILE A 48 5.80 -4.91 4.26
N ALA A 49 6.97 -4.87 4.87
CA ALA A 49 8.22 -4.55 4.16
C ALA A 49 8.50 -5.56 3.03
N SER A 50 8.23 -6.85 3.26
CA SER A 50 8.40 -7.91 2.27
C SER A 50 7.40 -7.80 1.12
N LYS A 51 6.14 -7.47 1.39
CA LYS A 51 5.13 -7.22 0.34
C LYS A 51 5.56 -6.04 -0.54
N LEU A 52 5.92 -4.93 0.09
CA LEU A 52 6.33 -3.68 -0.57
C LEU A 52 7.68 -3.76 -1.32
N SER A 53 8.52 -4.75 -1.01
CA SER A 53 9.78 -4.98 -1.73
C SER A 53 9.63 -5.96 -2.90
N ARG A 54 8.71 -6.92 -2.80
CA ARG A 54 8.50 -7.97 -3.81
C ARG A 54 7.40 -7.64 -4.83
N ASN A 55 6.83 -6.43 -4.81
CA ASN A 55 5.74 -6.09 -5.72
C ASN A 55 4.53 -7.04 -5.63
N THR A 56 4.29 -7.61 -4.43
CA THR A 56 3.17 -8.50 -4.14
C THR A 56 2.25 -7.90 -3.07
N ALA A 57 1.35 -7.00 -3.47
CA ALA A 57 0.22 -6.58 -2.65
C ALA A 57 -1.09 -7.10 -3.26
N PRO A 58 -1.77 -8.04 -2.60
CA PRO A 58 -3.16 -8.34 -2.94
C PRO A 58 -4.01 -7.05 -2.89
N ALA A 59 -4.94 -6.89 -3.82
CA ALA A 59 -5.80 -5.69 -3.89
C ALA A 59 -6.47 -5.36 -2.55
N ALA A 60 -6.94 -6.38 -1.82
CA ALA A 60 -7.53 -6.22 -0.50
C ALA A 60 -6.57 -5.59 0.53
N PHE A 61 -5.29 -5.98 0.53
CA PHE A 61 -4.28 -5.38 1.41
C PHE A 61 -4.04 -3.90 1.05
N PHE A 62 -3.93 -3.59 -0.25
CA PHE A 62 -3.70 -2.22 -0.71
C PHE A 62 -4.84 -1.28 -0.29
N ILE A 63 -6.09 -1.67 -0.59
CA ILE A 63 -7.26 -0.88 -0.20
C ILE A 63 -7.37 -0.75 1.32
N ALA A 64 -7.20 -1.85 2.07
CA ALA A 64 -7.24 -1.79 3.52
C ALA A 64 -6.15 -0.90 4.11
N ALA A 65 -4.93 -0.90 3.55
CA ALA A 65 -3.85 -0.05 4.01
C ALA A 65 -4.14 1.45 3.77
N LEU A 66 -4.76 1.79 2.64
CA LEU A 66 -5.19 3.16 2.34
C LEU A 66 -6.30 3.62 3.30
N VAL A 67 -7.31 2.78 3.52
CA VAL A 67 -8.38 3.08 4.49
C VAL A 67 -7.83 3.22 5.91
N ALA A 68 -6.90 2.35 6.30
CA ALA A 68 -6.28 2.34 7.62
C ALA A 68 -5.54 3.65 7.94
N ILE A 69 -4.97 4.31 6.94
CA ILE A 69 -4.26 5.59 7.09
C ILE A 69 -5.14 6.81 6.80
N GLY A 70 -6.44 6.62 6.59
CA GLY A 70 -7.39 7.70 6.33
C GLY A 70 -7.33 8.28 4.92
N CYS A 71 -6.83 7.53 3.93
CA CYS A 71 -6.87 7.96 2.54
C CYS A 71 -8.32 7.87 2.02
N GLU A 72 -8.92 9.01 1.68
CA GLU A 72 -10.30 9.09 1.20
C GLU A 72 -10.42 8.98 -0.32
N VAL A 73 -9.39 9.44 -1.05
CA VAL A 73 -9.42 9.56 -2.51
C VAL A 73 -8.13 9.02 -3.09
N VAL A 74 -8.27 8.07 -4.01
CA VAL A 74 -7.19 7.62 -4.90
C VAL A 74 -7.52 8.08 -6.30
N LYS A 75 -6.67 8.91 -6.90
CA LYS A 75 -6.79 9.21 -8.31
C LYS A 75 -6.06 8.14 -9.11
N LEU A 76 -6.72 7.60 -10.13
CA LEU A 76 -6.12 6.56 -10.98
C LEU A 76 -4.90 7.07 -11.75
N GLU A 77 -4.80 8.38 -11.98
CA GLU A 77 -3.58 8.98 -12.52
C GLU A 77 -2.39 8.81 -11.55
N ASP A 78 -2.60 8.82 -10.24
CA ASP A 78 -1.51 8.68 -9.26
C ASP A 78 -0.98 7.25 -9.12
N ILE A 79 -1.58 6.29 -9.84
CA ILE A 79 -1.15 4.88 -9.96
C ILE A 79 -0.56 4.66 -11.36
#